data_AF-A0A3M6JV77-F1
#
_entry.id   AF-A0A3M6JV77-F1
#
_cell.length_a   1.000
_cell.length_b   1.000
_cell.length_c   1.000
_cell.angle_alpha   90.00
_cell.angle_beta   90.00
_cell.angle_gamma   90.00
#
_symmetry.space_group_name_H-M   'P 1'
#
loop_
_entity.id
_entity.type
_entity.pdbx_description
1 polymer ?
#
loop_
_entity_poly.entity_id
_entity_poly.type
_entity_poly.pdbx_seq_one_letter_code
_entity_poly.pdbx_strand_id
1 'polypeptide(L)'
;MDILKEEALFVGTAEAEHVEMYLKAIWHIRERGEDVKISTIAKMLNIRQPSVVQMLKKLNAKDLVEYNKAGVTLTEEGEKIGSS
;
A
#
# COMPACT_ATOMS: atom_id res chain seq x y z
N MET A 1 -13.04 23.19 -5.96
CA MET A 1 -13.24 21.73 -6.07
C MET A 1 -12.04 21.07 -5.42
N ASP A 2 -12.17 20.83 -4.12
CA ASP A 2 -11.13 20.23 -3.28
C ASP A 2 -11.12 18.72 -3.56
N ILE A 3 -10.36 18.36 -4.58
CA ILE A 3 -10.09 17.00 -5.08
C ILE A 3 -9.53 16.05 -4.01
N LEU A 4 -9.20 16.56 -2.82
CA LEU A 4 -8.81 15.80 -1.63
C LEU A 4 -10.02 15.22 -0.87
N LYS A 5 -11.24 15.71 -1.14
CA LYS A 5 -12.46 15.25 -0.46
C LYS A 5 -13.03 13.97 -1.08
N GLU A 6 -12.74 13.70 -2.34
CA GLU A 6 -13.20 12.49 -3.05
C GLU A 6 -12.51 11.21 -2.55
N GLU A 7 -11.29 11.31 -2.00
CA GLU A 7 -10.61 10.17 -1.36
C GLU A 7 -11.21 9.79 0.01
N ALA A 8 -12.03 10.65 0.60
CA ALA A 8 -12.68 10.40 1.89
C ALA A 8 -14.01 9.62 1.78
N LEU A 9 -14.49 9.29 0.58
CA LEU A 9 -15.81 8.68 0.39
C LEU A 9 -15.84 7.14 0.57
N PHE A 10 -14.69 6.48 0.73
CA PHE A 10 -14.57 5.02 0.84
C PHE A 10 -14.38 4.55 2.31
N VAL A 11 -15.20 5.01 3.26
CA VAL A 11 -15.03 4.66 4.69
C VAL A 11 -16.26 3.91 5.21
N GLY A 12 -16.07 2.64 5.58
CA GLY A 12 -17.05 1.86 6.35
C GLY A 12 -16.70 0.38 6.41
N THR A 13 -16.57 -0.27 5.25
CA THR A 13 -16.25 -1.70 5.11
C THR A 13 -14.96 -1.96 4.32
N ALA A 14 -14.42 -0.91 3.69
CA ALA A 14 -13.34 -0.97 2.71
C ALA A 14 -11.91 -1.06 3.30
N GLU A 15 -11.71 -0.85 4.60
CA GLU A 15 -10.34 -0.70 5.13
C GLU A 15 -9.52 -2.01 5.05
N ALA A 16 -10.15 -3.17 5.23
CA ALA A 16 -9.49 -4.47 5.11
C ALA A 16 -9.20 -4.84 3.64
N GLU A 17 -10.17 -4.63 2.74
CA GLU A 17 -9.98 -4.86 1.29
C GLU A 17 -8.83 -3.99 0.76
N HIS A 18 -8.73 -2.73 1.22
CA HIS A 18 -7.64 -1.84 0.84
C HIS A 18 -6.29 -2.26 1.42
N VAL A 19 -6.21 -2.79 2.64
CA VAL A 19 -4.94 -3.31 3.18
C VAL A 19 -4.44 -4.47 2.31
N GLU A 20 -5.30 -5.45 2.03
CA GLU A 20 -4.92 -6.63 1.26
C GLU A 20 -4.46 -6.27 -0.16
N MET A 21 -5.18 -5.37 -0.85
CA MET A 21 -4.79 -4.91 -2.19
C MET A 21 -3.39 -4.28 -2.21
N TYR A 22 -3.03 -3.51 -1.20
CA TYR A 22 -1.71 -2.89 -1.11
C TYR A 22 -0.61 -3.93 -0.82
N LEU A 23 -0.87 -4.86 0.10
CA LEU A 23 0.09 -5.93 0.42
C LEU A 23 0.31 -6.85 -0.79
N LYS A 24 -0.75 -7.22 -1.51
CA LYS A 24 -0.69 -7.98 -2.77
C LYS A 24 0.11 -7.25 -3.84
N ALA A 25 -0.12 -5.94 -4.02
CA ALA A 25 0.64 -5.15 -4.98
C ALA A 25 2.14 -5.07 -4.63
N ILE A 26 2.47 -4.84 -3.35
CA ILE A 26 3.86 -4.80 -2.88
C ILE A 26 4.54 -6.16 -3.06
N TRP A 27 3.84 -7.24 -2.69
CA TRP A 27 4.32 -8.61 -2.83
C TRP A 27 4.61 -8.94 -4.30
N HIS A 28 3.70 -8.57 -5.21
CA HIS A 28 3.86 -8.83 -6.63
C HIS A 28 5.06 -8.08 -7.25
N ILE A 29 5.34 -6.83 -6.84
CA ILE A 29 6.55 -6.12 -7.28
C ILE A 29 7.81 -6.84 -6.78
N ARG A 30 7.80 -7.25 -5.49
CA ARG A 30 8.92 -7.96 -4.87
C ARG A 30 9.20 -9.30 -5.54
N GLU A 31 8.15 -10.07 -5.85
CA GLU A 31 8.29 -11.38 -6.52
C GLU A 31 8.96 -11.26 -7.89
N ARG A 32 8.72 -10.15 -8.59
CA ARG A 32 9.38 -9.81 -9.86
C ARG A 32 10.84 -9.40 -9.71
N GLY A 33 11.38 -9.34 -8.49
CA GLY A 33 12.73 -8.86 -8.19
C GLY A 33 12.90 -7.35 -8.36
N GLU A 34 11.79 -6.60 -8.40
CA GLU A 34 11.80 -5.16 -8.57
C GLU A 34 11.75 -4.43 -7.22
N ASP A 35 12.32 -3.22 -7.20
CA ASP A 35 12.26 -2.34 -6.04
C ASP A 35 10.84 -1.77 -5.86
N VAL A 36 10.32 -1.86 -4.64
CA VAL A 36 8.96 -1.42 -4.32
C VAL A 36 8.92 0.10 -4.20
N LYS A 37 8.51 0.76 -5.30
CA LYS A 37 8.38 2.22 -5.37
C LYS A 37 6.94 2.68 -5.20
N ILE A 38 6.78 3.81 -4.52
CA ILE A 38 5.49 4.50 -4.35
C ILE A 38 4.80 4.73 -5.71
N SER A 39 5.56 5.14 -6.71
CA SER A 39 5.05 5.40 -8.06
C SER A 39 4.58 4.12 -8.78
N THR A 40 5.21 2.97 -8.50
CA THR A 40 4.79 1.68 -9.06
C THR A 40 3.49 1.19 -8.41
N ILE A 41 3.39 1.30 -7.08
CA ILE A 41 2.16 0.96 -6.34
C ILE A 41 1.00 1.84 -6.82
N ALA A 42 1.24 3.16 -6.93
CA ALA A 42 0.25 4.12 -7.40
C ALA A 42 -0.29 3.77 -8.80
N LYS A 43 0.59 3.35 -9.72
CA LYS A 43 0.21 2.94 -11.07
C LYS A 43 -0.60 1.64 -11.09
N MET A 44 -0.17 0.63 -10.33
CA MET A 44 -0.88 -0.66 -10.31
C MET A 44 -2.27 -0.56 -9.69
N LEU A 45 -2.40 0.20 -8.61
CA LEU A 45 -3.68 0.40 -7.92
C LEU A 45 -4.51 1.54 -8.53
N ASN A 46 -3.99 2.22 -9.55
CA ASN A 46 -4.59 3.38 -10.21
C ASN A 46 -5.06 4.47 -9.22
N ILE A 47 -4.17 4.83 -8.29
CA ILE A 47 -4.39 5.81 -7.23
C ILE A 47 -3.30 6.86 -7.22
N ARG A 48 -3.50 7.94 -6.46
CA ARG A 48 -2.52 9.02 -6.36
C ARG A 48 -1.39 8.63 -5.40
N GLN A 49 -0.17 9.09 -5.71
CA GLN A 49 1.02 8.84 -4.88
C GLN A 49 0.88 9.33 -3.42
N PRO A 50 0.27 10.49 -3.12
CA PRO A 50 0.05 10.92 -1.74
C PRO A 50 -0.81 9.93 -0.94
N SER A 51 -1.83 9.35 -1.57
CA SER A 51 -2.71 8.32 -0.99
C SER A 51 -1.91 7.08 -0.62
N VAL A 52 -1.00 6.66 -1.51
CA VAL A 52 -0.08 5.54 -1.26
C VAL A 52 0.79 5.83 -0.05
N VAL A 53 1.36 7.03 0.06
CA VAL A 53 2.19 7.41 1.22
C VAL A 53 1.39 7.38 2.52
N GLN A 54 0.14 7.87 2.51
CA GLN A 54 -0.72 7.79 3.68
C GLN A 54 -1.03 6.34 4.06
N MET A 55 -1.28 5.47 3.08
CA MET A 55 -1.57 4.07 3.34
C MET A 55 -0.33 3.30 3.83
N LEU A 56 0.84 3.53 3.24
CA LEU A 56 2.11 2.94 3.69
C LEU A 56 2.43 3.33 5.14
N LYS A 57 2.17 4.59 5.54
CA LYS A 57 2.30 5.01 6.93
C LYS A 57 1.36 4.24 7.87
N LYS A 58 0.11 4.01 7.44
CA LYS A 58 -0.86 3.22 8.22
C LYS A 58 -0.43 1.76 8.34
N LEU A 59 0.03 1.15 7.24
CA LEU A 59 0.52 -0.24 7.21
C LEU A 59 1.77 -0.40 8.07
N ASN A 60 2.67 0.59 8.05
CA ASN A 60 3.87 0.60 8.88
C ASN A 60 3.53 0.74 10.37
N ALA A 61 2.49 1.52 10.71
CA ALA A 61 1.99 1.58 12.08
C ALA A 61 1.30 0.28 12.54
N LYS A 62 0.89 -0.57 11.60
CA LYS A 62 0.31 -1.91 11.85
C LYS A 62 1.35 -3.04 11.75
N ASP A 63 2.64 -2.73 11.59
CA ASP A 63 3.74 -3.70 11.42
C ASP A 63 3.59 -4.64 10.21
N LEU A 64 2.84 -4.21 9.18
CA LEU A 64 2.61 -5.01 7.97
C LEU A 64 3.63 -4.69 6.86
N VAL A 65 4.23 -3.51 6.90
CA VAL A 65 5.28 -3.08 5.97
C VAL A 65 6.32 -2.27 6.73
N GLU A 66 7.57 -2.34 6.30
CA GLU A 66 8.60 -1.39 6.67
C GLU A 66 8.68 -0.29 5.62
N TYR A 67 8.28 0.93 5.98
CA TYR A 67 8.39 2.10 5.13
C TYR A 67 9.42 3.08 5.71
N ASN A 68 10.55 3.20 5.02
CA ASN A 68 11.65 4.07 5.44
C ASN A 68 12.27 4.80 4.25
N LYS A 69 13.38 5.51 4.47
CA LYS A 69 14.08 6.26 3.40
C LYS A 69 14.71 5.36 2.34
N ALA A 70 14.99 4.09 2.65
CA ALA A 70 15.55 3.12 1.73
C ALA A 70 14.49 2.51 0.80
N GLY A 71 13.22 2.44 1.24
CA GLY A 71 12.13 1.95 0.40
C GLY A 71 10.94 1.43 1.20
N VAL A 72 10.19 0.52 0.57
CA VAL A 72 9.08 -0.21 1.17
C VAL A 72 9.41 -1.69 1.14
N THR A 73 9.26 -2.39 2.25
CA THR A 73 9.47 -3.85 2.33
C THR A 73 8.33 -4.49 3.11
N LEU A 74 7.93 -5.72 2.75
CA LEU A 74 6.93 -6.46 3.51
C LEU A 74 7.58 -7.07 4.76
N THR A 75 6.90 -6.97 5.89
CA THR A 75 7.22 -7.77 7.07
C THR A 75 6.73 -9.20 6.88
N GLU A 76 7.10 -10.11 7.78
CA GLU A 76 6.61 -11.49 7.75
C GLU A 76 5.07 -11.57 7.84
N GLU A 77 4.44 -10.68 8.61
CA GLU A 77 2.98 -10.62 8.72
C GLU A 77 2.33 -10.05 7.44
N GLY A 78 2.89 -8.97 6.88
CA GLY A 78 2.41 -8.42 5.62
C GLY A 78 2.56 -9.38 4.45
N GLU A 79 3.64 -10.16 4.43
CA GLU A 79 3.87 -11.17 3.40
C GLU A 79 2.83 -12.28 3.44
N LYS A 80 2.47 -12.79 4.63
CA LYS A 80 1.42 -13.82 4.76
C LYS A 80 0.08 -13.39 4.18
N ILE A 81 -0.28 -12.12 4.35
CA ILE A 81 -1.52 -11.56 3.81
C ILE A 81 -1.38 -11.28 2.31
N GLY A 82 -0.24 -10.73 1.89
CA GLY A 82 0.04 -10.38 0.49
C GLY A 82 0.18 -11.59 -0.43
N SER A 83 0.62 -12.75 0.09
CA SER A 83 0.75 -14.00 -0.66
C SER A 83 -0.51 -14.87 -0.67
N SER A 84 -1.57 -14.43 0.01
CA SER A 84 -2.86 -15.13 0.11
C SER A 84 -3.89 -14.57 -0.88
#